data_AF-F1W1T5-F1
#
_entry.id   AF-F1W1T5-F1
#
_cell.length_a   1.000
_cell.length_b   1.000
_cell.length_c   1.000
_cell.angle_alpha   90.00
_cell.angle_beta   90.00
_cell.angle_gamma   90.00
#
_symmetry.space_group_name_H-M   'P 1'
#
loop_
_entity.id
_entity.type
_entity.pdbx_description
1 polymer ?
#
loop_
_entity_poly.entity_id
_entity_poly.type
_entity_poly.pdbx_seq_one_letter_code
_entity_poly.pdbx_strand_id
1 'polypeptide(L)'
;MANPAPIDQAAQKNPDNRLPQRAGQLRSKQLRTELGAAQRAKNVLATPLSVSPRHTATQRHSAHHAPDNPMAAARASRFFLEIVRTDGLPPDSQARELQAQARRLPQLSQTRQADGFRLMLAMAKRLPVDQQARVLTALAPRLRTLPTSARRSGFAALATSIDRLPQAGRTIALPALTRALPASGKDAVQFHAVLARTQTLDTEAQGRALPGLIRHLGVLPEGQRKAAFDAIALQVQTLPAHHQRNALRGLAGKIRRLPVDQQAPATARLQQQAAALLQG
;
A
#
# COMPACT_ATOMS: atom_id res chain seq x y z
N MET A 1 59.97 18.50 8.67
CA MET A 1 59.18 19.33 7.76
C MET A 1 59.08 18.59 6.43
N ALA A 2 57.93 17.97 6.16
CA ALA A 2 57.66 17.22 4.93
C ALA A 2 56.28 17.63 4.41
N ASN A 3 56.26 18.15 3.17
CA ASN A 3 55.06 18.56 2.45
C ASN A 3 54.27 17.33 1.96
N PRO A 4 52.94 17.28 2.10
CA PRO A 4 52.13 16.34 1.35
C PRO A 4 51.73 16.93 -0.01
N ALA A 5 51.84 16.10 -1.05
CA ALA A 5 51.45 16.35 -2.44
C ALA A 5 49.91 16.36 -2.63
N PRO A 6 49.39 16.97 -3.73
CA PRO A 6 47.96 17.13 -3.96
C PRO A 6 47.33 15.85 -4.54
N ILE A 7 46.14 15.50 -4.07
CA ILE A 7 45.33 14.40 -4.60
C ILE A 7 44.40 14.95 -5.69
N ASP A 8 44.62 14.45 -6.91
CA ASP A 8 43.81 14.67 -8.10
C ASP A 8 42.36 14.19 -7.92
N GLN A 9 41.41 15.10 -8.19
CA GLN A 9 39.99 14.79 -8.36
C GLN A 9 39.72 14.38 -9.81
N ALA A 10 39.75 13.07 -10.09
CA ALA A 10 39.24 12.53 -11.34
C ALA A 10 37.76 12.14 -11.21
N ALA A 11 36.93 12.84 -11.98
CA ALA A 11 35.49 12.70 -12.06
C ALA A 11 35.04 11.35 -12.64
N GLN A 12 34.20 10.62 -11.90
CA GLN A 12 33.55 9.40 -12.36
C GLN A 12 32.13 9.72 -12.85
N LYS A 13 32.00 10.02 -14.15
CA LYS A 13 30.70 10.16 -14.84
C LYS A 13 30.11 8.77 -15.07
N ASN A 14 29.00 8.47 -14.40
CA ASN A 14 28.21 7.25 -14.58
C ASN A 14 27.12 7.46 -15.67
N PRO A 15 27.16 6.77 -16.83
CA PRO A 15 26.24 7.00 -17.94
C PRO A 15 24.85 6.31 -17.83
N ASP A 16 24.53 5.59 -16.76
CA ASP A 16 23.41 4.63 -16.77
C ASP A 16 22.03 5.13 -16.31
N ASN A 17 21.78 6.45 -16.26
CA ASN A 17 20.57 7.01 -15.65
C ASN A 17 19.47 7.49 -16.62
N ARG A 18 19.50 7.09 -17.90
CA ARG A 18 18.63 7.65 -18.96
C ARG A 18 17.44 6.81 -19.42
N LEU A 19 17.18 5.62 -18.86
CA LEU A 19 16.19 4.69 -19.45
C LEU A 19 14.78 4.57 -18.81
N PRO A 20 14.43 5.10 -17.61
CA PRO A 20 13.04 5.03 -17.14
C PRO A 20 12.17 6.26 -17.50
N GLN A 21 12.75 7.39 -17.93
CA GLN A 21 11.98 8.62 -18.19
C GLN A 21 11.19 8.61 -19.51
N ARG A 22 11.64 7.87 -20.54
CA ARG A 22 10.96 7.84 -21.85
C ARG A 22 9.62 7.08 -21.83
N ALA A 23 9.50 6.02 -21.02
CA ALA A 23 8.26 5.25 -20.92
C ALA A 23 7.11 6.04 -20.26
N GLY A 24 7.41 6.91 -19.30
CA GLY A 24 6.42 7.78 -18.66
C GLY A 24 5.92 8.90 -19.57
N GLN A 25 6.82 9.48 -20.37
CA GLN A 25 6.45 10.55 -21.32
C GLN A 25 5.66 10.04 -22.53
N LEU A 26 5.94 8.84 -23.02
CA LEU A 26 5.16 8.24 -24.11
C LEU A 26 3.73 7.95 -23.68
N ARG A 27 3.53 7.48 -22.44
CA ARG A 27 2.20 7.19 -21.90
C ARG A 27 1.38 8.43 -21.59
N SER A 28 2.01 9.53 -21.15
CA SER A 28 1.31 10.81 -20.94
C SER A 28 0.88 11.45 -22.26
N LYS A 29 1.69 11.30 -23.34
CA LYS A 29 1.29 11.70 -24.69
C LYS A 29 0.14 10.83 -25.21
N GLN A 30 0.19 9.52 -25.00
CA GLN A 30 -0.86 8.59 -25.44
C GLN A 30 -2.22 8.89 -24.77
N LEU A 31 -2.21 9.18 -23.46
CA LEU A 31 -3.42 9.60 -22.74
C LEU A 31 -3.99 10.94 -23.22
N ARG A 32 -3.14 11.87 -23.70
CA ARG A 32 -3.61 13.14 -24.31
C ARG A 32 -4.23 12.91 -25.70
N THR A 33 -3.64 12.03 -26.50
CA THR A 33 -4.15 11.69 -27.84
C THR A 33 -5.49 10.95 -27.76
N GLU A 34 -5.63 10.00 -26.84
CA GLU A 34 -6.90 9.30 -26.61
C GLU A 34 -8.01 10.24 -26.11
N LEU A 35 -7.65 11.26 -25.32
CA LEU A 35 -8.59 12.30 -24.88
C LEU A 35 -9.10 13.15 -26.05
N GLY A 36 -8.21 13.53 -26.97
CA GLY A 36 -8.57 14.26 -28.19
C GLY A 36 -9.48 13.46 -29.12
N ALA A 37 -9.25 12.15 -29.25
CA ALA A 37 -10.11 11.26 -30.03
C ALA A 37 -11.50 11.09 -29.40
N ALA A 38 -11.57 10.92 -28.08
CA ALA A 38 -12.84 10.80 -27.35
C ALA A 38 -13.67 12.09 -27.36
N GLN A 39 -13.03 13.27 -27.42
CA GLN A 39 -13.71 14.56 -27.58
C GLN A 39 -14.21 14.81 -29.00
N ARG A 40 -13.50 14.33 -30.04
CA ARG A 40 -13.98 14.39 -31.44
C ARG A 40 -15.18 13.48 -31.67
N ALA A 41 -15.23 12.31 -31.03
CA ALA A 41 -16.37 11.39 -31.12
C ALA A 41 -17.66 11.93 -30.49
N LYS A 42 -17.57 12.96 -29.62
CA LYS A 42 -18.75 13.64 -29.06
C LYS A 42 -19.35 14.72 -29.98
N ASN A 43 -18.63 15.15 -31.01
CA ASN A 43 -19.07 16.24 -31.91
C ASN A 43 -19.69 15.74 -33.24
N VAL A 44 -19.80 14.43 -33.45
CA VAL A 44 -20.40 13.84 -34.66
C VAL A 44 -21.71 13.13 -34.28
N LEU A 45 -22.77 13.91 -34.08
CA LEU A 45 -24.14 13.39 -33.94
C LEU A 45 -25.13 14.42 -34.48
N ALA A 46 -25.13 14.58 -35.81
CA ALA A 46 -26.21 15.19 -36.57
C ALA A 46 -26.13 14.81 -38.06
N THR A 47 -26.71 13.66 -38.43
CA THR A 47 -27.56 13.51 -39.64
C THR A 47 -28.21 12.11 -39.69
N PRO A 48 -29.45 11.97 -40.23
CA PRO A 48 -30.24 10.73 -40.13
C PRO A 48 -30.45 9.97 -41.46
N LEU A 49 -30.99 8.75 -41.31
CA LEU A 49 -31.74 7.86 -42.25
C LEU A 49 -30.96 7.06 -43.32
N SER A 50 -31.08 5.72 -43.29
CA SER A 50 -32.07 4.99 -44.10
C SER A 50 -32.09 3.47 -43.80
N VAL A 51 -33.10 2.81 -44.35
CA VAL A 51 -33.83 1.57 -43.98
C VAL A 51 -33.14 0.22 -44.38
N SER A 52 -33.46 -0.85 -43.61
CA SER A 52 -33.17 -2.31 -43.64
C SER A 52 -33.51 -3.08 -44.96
N PRO A 53 -33.41 -4.46 -45.14
CA PRO A 53 -33.19 -5.56 -44.15
C PRO A 53 -32.47 -6.91 -44.56
N ARG A 54 -32.25 -7.76 -43.53
CA ARG A 54 -32.38 -9.26 -43.42
C ARG A 54 -31.22 -10.27 -43.65
N HIS A 55 -31.02 -11.07 -42.57
CA HIS A 55 -30.56 -12.48 -42.37
C HIS A 55 -29.14 -12.89 -42.81
N THR A 56 -28.27 -13.43 -41.95
CA THR A 56 -28.37 -14.76 -41.28
C THR A 56 -27.47 -14.88 -40.04
N ALA A 57 -27.70 -15.95 -39.28
CA ALA A 57 -27.23 -16.24 -37.93
C ALA A 57 -25.72 -16.45 -37.76
N THR A 58 -25.17 -16.11 -36.59
CA THR A 58 -24.28 -16.99 -35.81
C THR A 58 -24.33 -16.61 -34.34
N GLN A 59 -24.70 -17.60 -33.54
CA GLN A 59 -24.68 -17.64 -32.09
C GLN A 59 -23.26 -17.35 -31.56
N ARG A 60 -23.07 -16.24 -30.86
CA ARG A 60 -21.88 -15.99 -30.03
C ARG A 60 -22.32 -15.62 -28.63
N HIS A 61 -21.79 -16.36 -27.66
CA HIS A 61 -22.01 -16.20 -26.24
C HIS A 61 -21.91 -14.74 -25.81
N SER A 62 -23.06 -14.20 -25.40
CA SER A 62 -23.20 -12.91 -24.76
C SER A 62 -22.46 -12.91 -23.42
N ALA A 63 -21.17 -12.57 -23.45
CA ALA A 63 -20.54 -11.95 -22.31
C ALA A 63 -21.34 -10.68 -21.99
N HIS A 64 -22.14 -10.71 -20.93
CA HIS A 64 -22.75 -9.54 -20.32
C HIS A 64 -21.63 -8.61 -19.82
N HIS A 65 -21.00 -7.85 -20.73
CA HIS A 65 -20.40 -6.57 -20.40
C HIS A 65 -21.54 -5.57 -20.37
N ALA A 66 -22.05 -5.33 -19.17
CA ALA A 66 -22.91 -4.19 -18.91
C ALA A 66 -22.22 -2.93 -19.47
N PRO A 67 -22.93 -2.06 -20.20
CA PRO A 67 -22.34 -0.84 -20.73
C PRO A 67 -21.79 -0.02 -19.57
N ASP A 68 -20.50 0.29 -19.63
CA ASP A 68 -19.81 1.20 -18.72
C ASP A 68 -20.66 2.47 -18.57
N ASN A 69 -21.20 2.68 -17.37
CA ASN A 69 -21.99 3.88 -17.06
C ASN A 69 -21.15 5.11 -17.45
N PRO A 70 -21.60 5.96 -18.40
CA PRO A 70 -20.80 7.07 -18.91
C PRO A 70 -20.46 8.08 -17.81
N MET A 71 -21.28 8.17 -16.75
CA MET A 71 -20.96 8.97 -15.56
C MET A 71 -19.82 8.37 -14.74
N ALA A 72 -19.73 7.04 -14.63
CA ALA A 72 -18.63 6.37 -13.94
C ALA A 72 -17.31 6.55 -14.69
N ALA A 73 -17.34 6.45 -16.02
CA ALA A 73 -16.19 6.74 -16.87
C ALA A 73 -15.74 8.21 -16.73
N ALA A 74 -16.68 9.17 -16.77
CA ALA A 74 -16.38 10.59 -16.58
C ALA A 74 -15.80 10.90 -15.19
N ARG A 75 -16.34 10.27 -14.13
CA ARG A 75 -15.80 10.39 -12.75
C ARG A 75 -14.38 9.84 -12.65
N ALA A 76 -14.11 8.68 -13.26
CA ALA A 76 -12.77 8.10 -13.29
C ALA A 76 -11.80 9.03 -14.03
N SER A 77 -12.14 9.49 -15.24
CA SER A 77 -11.30 10.42 -16.00
C SER A 77 -11.01 11.70 -15.20
N ARG A 78 -12.02 12.27 -14.54
CA ARG A 78 -11.84 13.43 -13.66
C ARG A 78 -10.88 13.15 -12.51
N PHE A 79 -11.00 12.01 -11.84
CA PHE A 79 -10.10 11.60 -10.77
C PHE A 79 -8.63 11.50 -11.23
N PHE A 80 -8.39 10.84 -12.37
CA PHE A 80 -7.03 10.72 -12.91
C PHE A 80 -6.45 12.07 -13.34
N LEU A 81 -7.27 12.93 -13.95
CA LEU A 81 -6.86 14.30 -14.30
C LEU A 81 -6.53 15.13 -13.06
N GLU A 82 -7.32 15.02 -11.99
CA GLU A 82 -7.06 15.70 -10.72
C GLU A 82 -5.72 15.24 -10.12
N ILE A 83 -5.43 13.93 -10.09
CA ILE A 83 -4.12 13.44 -9.63
C ILE A 83 -2.98 13.98 -10.48
N VAL A 84 -3.11 13.97 -11.81
CA VAL A 84 -2.04 14.46 -12.69
C VAL A 84 -1.85 15.96 -12.56
N ARG A 85 -2.93 16.73 -12.32
CA ARG A 85 -2.84 18.18 -12.04
C ARG A 85 -2.14 18.51 -10.73
N THR A 86 -2.01 17.56 -9.81
CA THR A 86 -1.18 17.76 -8.61
C THR A 86 0.31 17.82 -8.94
N ASP A 87 0.72 17.34 -10.13
CA ASP A 87 2.10 17.43 -10.59
C ASP A 87 2.45 18.90 -10.85
N GLY A 88 3.48 19.40 -10.17
CA GLY A 88 3.89 20.81 -10.21
C GLY A 88 3.36 21.68 -9.07
N LEU A 89 2.50 21.15 -8.19
CA LEU A 89 2.18 21.84 -6.93
C LEU A 89 3.39 21.81 -5.98
N PRO A 90 3.50 22.78 -5.05
CA PRO A 90 4.46 22.69 -3.94
C PRO A 90 4.31 21.35 -3.20
N PRO A 91 5.41 20.74 -2.72
CA PRO A 91 5.39 19.38 -2.19
C PRO A 91 4.34 19.12 -1.10
N ASP A 92 4.12 20.07 -0.19
CA ASP A 92 3.09 19.95 0.85
C ASP A 92 1.67 19.95 0.29
N SER A 93 1.39 20.84 -0.66
CA SER A 93 0.10 20.90 -1.35
C SER A 93 -0.15 19.64 -2.16
N GLN A 94 0.88 19.15 -2.85
CA GLN A 94 0.82 17.90 -3.61
C GLN A 94 0.53 16.71 -2.69
N ALA A 95 1.22 16.61 -1.55
CA ALA A 95 1.01 15.54 -0.58
C ALA A 95 -0.41 15.57 0.00
N ARG A 96 -0.89 16.74 0.42
CA ARG A 96 -2.25 16.92 0.95
C ARG A 96 -3.31 16.52 -0.07
N GLU A 97 -3.14 16.93 -1.33
CA GLU A 97 -4.08 16.59 -2.38
C GLU A 97 -4.06 15.09 -2.68
N LEU A 98 -2.87 14.46 -2.79
CA LEU A 98 -2.78 13.01 -2.96
C LEU A 98 -3.40 12.24 -1.78
N GLN A 99 -3.27 12.73 -0.55
CA GLN A 99 -3.94 12.14 0.62
C GLN A 99 -5.47 12.30 0.54
N ALA A 100 -5.97 13.44 0.07
CA ALA A 100 -7.40 13.67 -0.14
C ALA A 100 -7.93 12.74 -1.24
N GLN A 101 -7.22 12.61 -2.35
CA GLN A 101 -7.57 11.72 -3.46
C GLN A 101 -7.53 10.24 -3.05
N ALA A 102 -6.59 9.83 -2.18
CA ALA A 102 -6.57 8.48 -1.63
C ALA A 102 -7.90 8.11 -0.93
N ARG A 103 -8.59 9.07 -0.29
CA ARG A 103 -9.89 8.84 0.35
C ARG A 103 -11.01 8.61 -0.66
N ARG A 104 -10.88 9.13 -1.88
CA ARG A 104 -11.85 9.01 -2.97
C ARG A 104 -11.64 7.76 -3.83
N LEU A 105 -10.50 7.08 -3.70
CA LEU A 105 -10.22 5.83 -4.42
C LEU A 105 -11.37 4.80 -4.37
N PRO A 106 -12.05 4.55 -3.24
CA PRO A 106 -13.14 3.57 -3.17
C PRO A 106 -14.38 3.93 -4.01
N GLN A 107 -14.48 5.18 -4.49
CA GLN A 107 -15.58 5.66 -5.33
C GLN A 107 -15.40 5.26 -6.80
N LEU A 108 -14.22 4.75 -7.18
CA LEU A 108 -13.96 4.26 -8.53
C LEU A 108 -14.43 2.81 -8.70
N SER A 109 -14.66 2.40 -9.94
CA SER A 109 -14.87 0.99 -10.26
C SER A 109 -13.64 0.16 -9.88
N GLN A 110 -13.85 -1.11 -9.53
CA GLN A 110 -12.83 -2.03 -9.01
C GLN A 110 -11.53 -1.99 -9.83
N THR A 111 -11.60 -2.13 -11.15
CA THR A 111 -10.43 -2.06 -12.05
C THR A 111 -9.68 -0.72 -11.93
N ARG A 112 -10.42 0.40 -11.88
CA ARG A 112 -9.85 1.75 -11.78
C ARG A 112 -9.25 2.05 -10.41
N GLN A 113 -9.69 1.37 -9.34
CA GLN A 113 -9.05 1.51 -8.02
C GLN A 113 -7.60 1.04 -8.04
N ALA A 114 -7.30 -0.07 -8.70
CA ALA A 114 -5.94 -0.57 -8.81
C ALA A 114 -5.04 0.41 -9.59
N ASP A 115 -5.55 0.99 -10.67
CA ASP A 115 -4.81 1.96 -11.47
C ASP A 115 -4.58 3.28 -10.71
N GLY A 116 -5.61 3.79 -10.02
CA GLY A 116 -5.50 4.97 -9.18
C GLY A 116 -4.48 4.78 -8.05
N PHE A 117 -4.49 3.62 -7.40
CA PHE A 117 -3.53 3.27 -6.36
C PHE A 117 -2.09 3.26 -6.87
N ARG A 118 -1.84 2.62 -8.02
CA ARG A 118 -0.51 2.58 -8.65
C ARG A 118 -0.03 3.97 -9.05
N LEU A 119 -0.92 4.80 -9.60
CA LEU A 119 -0.59 6.17 -9.98
C LEU A 119 -0.20 6.99 -8.74
N MET A 120 -0.98 6.93 -7.65
CA MET A 120 -0.65 7.64 -6.41
C MET A 120 0.66 7.15 -5.80
N LEU A 121 0.96 5.84 -5.84
CA LEU A 121 2.27 5.32 -5.42
C LEU A 121 3.41 5.87 -6.27
N ALA A 122 3.24 5.98 -7.58
CA ALA A 122 4.24 6.54 -8.48
C ALA A 122 4.49 8.04 -8.20
N MET A 123 3.41 8.80 -7.94
CA MET A 123 3.49 10.21 -7.57
C MET A 123 4.15 10.41 -6.21
N ALA A 124 3.81 9.58 -5.21
CA ALA A 124 4.39 9.66 -3.87
C ALA A 124 5.92 9.52 -3.87
N LYS A 125 6.49 8.69 -4.76
CA LYS A 125 7.94 8.50 -4.90
C LYS A 125 8.71 9.75 -5.34
N ARG A 126 8.02 10.78 -5.83
CA ARG A 126 8.60 12.04 -6.29
C ARG A 126 8.55 13.13 -5.22
N LEU A 127 7.91 12.86 -4.08
CA LEU A 127 7.79 13.79 -2.97
C LEU A 127 9.02 13.72 -2.06
N PRO A 128 9.32 14.78 -1.29
CA PRO A 128 10.26 14.68 -0.19
C PRO A 128 9.78 13.68 0.86
N VAL A 129 10.72 13.18 1.67
CA VAL A 129 10.54 11.99 2.53
C VAL A 129 9.33 12.09 3.46
N ASP A 130 9.13 13.22 4.12
CA ASP A 130 8.04 13.39 5.09
C ASP A 130 6.66 13.37 4.41
N GLN A 131 6.56 14.04 3.27
CA GLN A 131 5.37 14.06 2.42
C GLN A 131 5.11 12.68 1.81
N GLN A 132 6.15 11.99 1.35
CA GLN A 132 6.05 10.62 0.84
C GLN A 132 5.49 9.69 1.94
N ALA A 133 6.08 9.70 3.14
CA ALA A 133 5.62 8.88 4.27
C ALA A 133 4.13 9.12 4.57
N ARG A 134 3.71 10.40 4.62
CA ARG A 134 2.31 10.81 4.82
C ARG A 134 1.36 10.28 3.74
N VAL A 135 1.75 10.30 2.47
CA VAL A 135 0.94 9.73 1.38
C VAL A 135 0.87 8.21 1.47
N LEU A 136 2.00 7.53 1.73
CA LEU A 136 2.02 6.07 1.88
C LEU A 136 1.14 5.61 3.06
N THR A 137 1.16 6.33 4.19
CA THR A 137 0.26 6.12 5.33
C THR A 137 -1.21 6.22 4.93
N ALA A 138 -1.57 7.21 4.11
CA ALA A 138 -2.95 7.40 3.65
C ALA A 138 -3.40 6.31 2.66
N LEU A 139 -2.47 5.76 1.88
CA LEU A 139 -2.72 4.67 0.93
C LEU A 139 -2.88 3.31 1.59
N ALA A 140 -2.18 3.02 2.69
CA ALA A 140 -2.27 1.74 3.40
C ALA A 140 -3.71 1.25 3.65
N PRO A 141 -4.61 2.03 4.27
CA PRO A 141 -5.99 1.59 4.51
C PRO A 141 -6.83 1.44 3.24
N ARG A 142 -6.31 1.81 2.05
CA ARG A 142 -6.98 1.62 0.76
C ARG A 142 -6.65 0.28 0.10
N LEU A 143 -5.65 -0.45 0.58
CA LEU A 143 -5.37 -1.81 0.11
C LEU A 143 -6.59 -2.73 0.20
N ARG A 144 -7.42 -2.58 1.24
CA ARG A 144 -8.65 -3.37 1.41
C ARG A 144 -9.75 -3.04 0.40
N THR A 145 -9.70 -1.89 -0.26
CA THR A 145 -10.73 -1.52 -1.25
C THR A 145 -10.40 -2.05 -2.63
N LEU A 146 -9.11 -2.31 -2.90
CA LEU A 146 -8.65 -2.87 -4.16
C LEU A 146 -9.32 -4.24 -4.48
N PRO A 147 -9.45 -4.58 -5.77
CA PRO A 147 -9.86 -5.91 -6.21
C PRO A 147 -8.98 -6.97 -5.58
N THR A 148 -9.55 -8.12 -5.19
CA THR A 148 -8.81 -9.22 -4.55
C THR A 148 -7.54 -9.61 -5.34
N SER A 149 -7.62 -9.66 -6.67
CA SER A 149 -6.49 -9.96 -7.57
C SER A 149 -5.37 -8.91 -7.51
N ALA A 150 -5.68 -7.66 -7.15
CA ALA A 150 -4.73 -6.56 -7.07
C ALA A 150 -4.20 -6.30 -5.64
N ARG A 151 -4.83 -6.86 -4.60
CA ARG A 151 -4.43 -6.60 -3.19
C ARG A 151 -3.00 -7.03 -2.89
N ARG A 152 -2.61 -8.22 -3.34
CA ARG A 152 -1.27 -8.77 -3.07
C ARG A 152 -0.17 -7.95 -3.71
N SER A 153 -0.33 -7.58 -4.98
CA SER A 153 0.64 -6.74 -5.70
C SER A 153 0.64 -5.30 -5.19
N GLY A 154 -0.53 -4.74 -4.85
CA GLY A 154 -0.64 -3.43 -4.20
C GLY A 154 0.06 -3.38 -2.85
N PHE A 155 -0.12 -4.41 -2.02
CA PHE A 155 0.54 -4.56 -0.73
C PHE A 155 2.06 -4.63 -0.89
N ALA A 156 2.55 -5.49 -1.80
CA ALA A 156 3.98 -5.62 -2.06
C ALA A 156 4.60 -4.31 -2.56
N ALA A 157 3.91 -3.58 -3.46
CA ALA A 157 4.36 -2.29 -3.96
C ALA A 157 4.40 -1.22 -2.87
N LEU A 158 3.41 -1.19 -1.98
CA LEU A 158 3.38 -0.28 -0.84
C LEU A 158 4.50 -0.60 0.17
N ALA A 159 4.65 -1.87 0.55
CA ALA A 159 5.72 -2.32 1.44
C ALA A 159 7.11 -1.95 0.90
N THR A 160 7.37 -2.23 -0.39
CA THR A 160 8.62 -1.84 -1.06
C THR A 160 8.84 -0.33 -1.05
N SER A 161 7.77 0.46 -1.18
CA SER A 161 7.87 1.92 -1.14
C SER A 161 8.17 2.44 0.26
N ILE A 162 7.66 1.78 1.31
CA ILE A 162 7.99 2.08 2.71
C ILE A 162 9.43 1.66 3.04
N ASP A 163 9.89 0.51 2.54
CA ASP A 163 11.26 0.02 2.79
C ASP A 163 12.34 0.97 2.27
N ARG A 164 12.02 1.80 1.26
CA ARG A 164 12.91 2.82 0.70
C ARG A 164 12.91 4.14 1.46
N LEU A 165 12.04 4.32 2.45
CA LEU A 165 12.05 5.51 3.30
C LEU A 165 13.19 5.43 4.31
N PRO A 166 13.80 6.58 4.67
CA PRO A 166 14.59 6.70 5.89
C PRO A 166 13.79 6.29 7.13
N GLN A 167 14.51 6.04 8.24
CA GLN A 167 13.91 5.56 9.49
C GLN A 167 12.69 6.38 9.94
N ALA A 168 12.81 7.72 9.98
CA ALA A 168 11.72 8.60 10.37
C ALA A 168 10.44 8.41 9.53
N GLY A 169 10.58 8.20 8.22
CA GLY A 169 9.46 7.91 7.34
C GLY A 169 8.83 6.53 7.58
N ARG A 170 9.65 5.51 7.87
CA ARG A 170 9.18 4.15 8.21
C ARG A 170 8.39 4.12 9.51
N THR A 171 8.86 4.84 10.54
CA THR A 171 8.20 5.03 11.83
C THR A 171 6.77 5.58 11.69
N ILE A 172 6.51 6.37 10.64
CA ILE A 172 5.20 6.93 10.32
C ILE A 172 4.34 5.94 9.49
N ALA A 173 4.91 5.36 8.44
CA ALA A 173 4.12 4.62 7.43
C ALA A 173 3.87 3.15 7.78
N LEU A 174 4.84 2.48 8.43
CA LEU A 174 4.75 1.05 8.71
C LEU A 174 3.60 0.66 9.66
N PRO A 175 3.28 1.42 10.73
CA PRO A 175 2.11 1.16 11.56
C PRO A 175 0.78 1.17 10.79
N ALA A 176 0.68 1.93 9.70
CA ALA A 176 -0.52 1.91 8.86
C ALA A 176 -0.56 0.66 7.97
N LEU A 177 0.59 0.20 7.46
CA LEU A 177 0.70 -1.04 6.71
C LEU A 177 0.33 -2.26 7.57
N THR A 178 0.75 -2.30 8.85
CA THR A 178 0.42 -3.44 9.73
C THR A 178 -1.08 -3.60 9.94
N ARG A 179 -1.84 -2.50 9.91
CA ARG A 179 -3.30 -2.49 10.01
C ARG A 179 -4.00 -2.82 8.68
N ALA A 180 -3.25 -2.82 7.58
CA ALA A 180 -3.74 -3.08 6.23
C ALA A 180 -3.33 -4.46 5.71
N LEU A 181 -2.77 -5.32 6.56
CA LEU A 181 -2.49 -6.71 6.23
C LEU A 181 -3.79 -7.38 5.72
N PRO A 182 -3.72 -8.16 4.62
CA PRO A 182 -4.88 -8.88 4.15
C PRO A 182 -5.45 -9.78 5.23
N ALA A 183 -6.78 -9.75 5.38
CA ALA A 183 -7.48 -10.67 6.28
C ALA A 183 -7.57 -12.10 5.70
N SER A 184 -7.08 -12.32 4.47
CA SER A 184 -6.96 -13.65 3.90
C SER A 184 -5.93 -14.43 4.69
N GLY A 185 -6.40 -15.44 5.43
CA GLY A 185 -5.56 -16.36 6.19
C GLY A 185 -4.61 -17.22 5.37
N LYS A 186 -4.27 -16.82 4.15
CA LYS A 186 -3.35 -17.49 3.24
C LYS A 186 -1.99 -16.81 3.16
N ASP A 187 -1.86 -15.58 3.66
CA ASP A 187 -0.67 -14.75 3.45
C ASP A 187 0.23 -14.65 4.69
N ALA A 188 0.54 -15.78 5.34
CA ALA A 188 1.49 -15.83 6.47
C ALA A 188 2.86 -15.21 6.12
N VAL A 189 3.30 -15.35 4.86
CA VAL A 189 4.52 -14.73 4.34
C VAL A 189 4.49 -13.20 4.50
N GLN A 190 3.37 -12.55 4.18
CA GLN A 190 3.25 -11.10 4.30
C GLN A 190 3.22 -10.67 5.78
N PHE A 191 2.56 -11.44 6.62
CA PHE A 191 2.55 -11.20 8.06
C PHE A 191 3.98 -11.23 8.63
N HIS A 192 4.75 -12.29 8.38
CA HIS A 192 6.12 -12.41 8.88
C HIS A 192 7.04 -11.34 8.29
N ALA A 193 6.85 -11.00 7.01
CA ALA A 193 7.62 -9.94 6.38
C ALA A 193 7.32 -8.56 7.01
N VAL A 194 6.09 -8.27 7.43
CA VAL A 194 5.77 -7.03 8.16
C VAL A 194 6.26 -7.08 9.61
N LEU A 195 6.19 -8.24 10.26
CA LEU A 195 6.73 -8.43 11.60
C LEU A 195 8.23 -8.13 11.62
N ALA A 196 9.00 -8.71 10.69
CA ALA A 196 10.42 -8.44 10.54
C ALA A 196 10.72 -6.96 10.28
N ARG A 197 9.95 -6.29 9.42
CA ARG A 197 10.08 -4.83 9.22
C ARG A 197 9.82 -4.05 10.50
N THR A 198 8.82 -4.48 11.28
CA THR A 198 8.46 -3.81 12.53
C THR A 198 9.62 -3.88 13.53
N GLN A 199 10.38 -4.99 13.59
CA GLN A 199 11.56 -5.12 14.46
C GLN A 199 12.66 -4.10 14.16
N THR A 200 12.69 -3.52 12.96
CA THR A 200 13.69 -2.49 12.58
C THR A 200 13.31 -1.07 13.00
N LEU A 201 12.10 -0.88 13.55
CA LEU A 201 11.64 0.43 14.03
C LEU A 201 12.22 0.77 15.41
N ASP A 202 12.22 2.05 15.75
CA ASP A 202 12.39 2.48 17.14
C ASP A 202 11.25 1.93 18.03
N THR A 203 11.49 1.85 19.34
CA THR A 203 10.59 1.21 20.30
C THR A 203 9.19 1.85 20.33
N GLU A 204 9.08 3.14 20.08
CA GLU A 204 7.82 3.87 20.06
C GLU A 204 6.98 3.50 18.81
N ALA A 205 7.60 3.47 17.63
CA ALA A 205 6.95 2.98 16.42
C ALA A 205 6.61 1.48 16.48
N GLN A 206 7.48 0.66 17.09
CA GLN A 206 7.14 -0.75 17.36
C GLN A 206 5.87 -0.86 18.19
N GLY A 207 5.79 -0.10 19.29
CA GLY A 207 4.60 -0.03 20.16
C GLY A 207 3.32 0.34 19.42
N ARG A 208 3.40 1.20 18.40
CA ARG A 208 2.26 1.55 17.52
C ARG A 208 1.91 0.49 16.48
N ALA A 209 2.91 -0.24 15.98
CA ALA A 209 2.76 -1.17 14.87
C ALA A 209 2.28 -2.56 15.31
N LEU A 210 2.79 -3.07 16.43
CA LEU A 210 2.49 -4.43 16.93
C LEU A 210 1.00 -4.68 17.21
N PRO A 211 0.20 -3.74 17.77
CA PRO A 211 -1.24 -3.95 17.92
C PRO A 211 -1.95 -4.23 16.59
N GLY A 212 -1.45 -3.68 15.48
CA GLY A 212 -1.90 -4.01 14.14
C GLY A 212 -1.71 -5.49 13.83
N LEU A 213 -0.48 -5.99 13.98
CA LEU A 213 -0.11 -7.39 13.75
C LEU A 213 -0.87 -8.37 14.65
N ILE A 214 -0.99 -8.07 15.96
CA ILE A 214 -1.71 -8.93 16.92
C ILE A 214 -3.15 -9.18 16.48
N ARG A 215 -3.83 -8.19 15.90
CA ARG A 215 -5.20 -8.37 15.39
C ARG A 215 -5.30 -9.43 14.30
N HIS A 216 -4.24 -9.61 13.51
CA HIS A 216 -4.18 -10.55 12.39
C HIS A 216 -3.77 -11.97 12.80
N LEU A 217 -3.30 -12.21 14.04
CA LEU A 217 -2.93 -13.56 14.50
C LEU A 217 -4.04 -14.59 14.31
N GLY A 218 -5.29 -14.21 14.62
CA GLY A 218 -6.42 -15.13 14.55
C GLY A 218 -6.86 -15.52 13.14
N VAL A 219 -6.41 -14.77 12.11
CA VAL A 219 -6.72 -15.11 10.71
C VAL A 219 -5.63 -15.93 10.04
N LEU A 220 -4.45 -16.10 10.64
CA LEU A 220 -3.39 -16.91 10.06
C LEU A 220 -3.78 -18.40 9.95
N PRO A 221 -3.15 -19.16 9.03
CA PRO A 221 -3.26 -20.63 9.02
C PRO A 221 -2.91 -21.17 10.40
N GLU A 222 -3.65 -22.17 10.87
CA GLU A 222 -3.49 -22.71 12.23
C GLU A 222 -2.04 -23.09 12.56
N GLY A 223 -1.37 -23.82 11.66
CA GLY A 223 0.04 -24.21 11.82
C GLY A 223 1.04 -23.06 11.88
N GLN A 224 0.63 -21.82 11.57
CA GLN A 224 1.47 -20.63 11.63
C GLN A 224 1.18 -19.75 12.85
N ARG A 225 0.04 -19.94 13.53
CA ARG A 225 -0.42 -19.04 14.61
C ARG A 225 0.52 -19.03 15.79
N LYS A 226 1.02 -20.18 16.22
CA LYS A 226 1.94 -20.28 17.36
C LYS A 226 3.27 -19.58 17.08
N ALA A 227 3.92 -19.88 15.95
CA ALA A 227 5.17 -19.25 15.58
C ALA A 227 5.04 -17.71 15.48
N ALA A 228 3.94 -17.24 14.89
CA ALA A 228 3.62 -15.82 14.84
C ALA A 228 3.38 -15.19 16.22
N PHE A 229 2.65 -15.90 17.10
CA PHE A 229 2.41 -15.47 18.48
C PHE A 229 3.73 -15.35 19.26
N ASP A 230 4.56 -16.39 19.21
CA ASP A 230 5.85 -16.43 19.92
C ASP A 230 6.80 -15.33 19.44
N ALA A 231 6.85 -15.09 18.11
CA ALA A 231 7.67 -14.04 17.54
C ALA A 231 7.22 -12.64 17.99
N ILE A 232 5.91 -12.37 18.07
CA ILE A 232 5.40 -11.12 18.63
C ILE A 232 5.70 -11.04 20.13
N ALA A 233 5.44 -12.11 20.90
CA ALA A 233 5.71 -12.13 22.34
C ALA A 233 7.19 -11.95 22.68
N LEU A 234 8.11 -12.35 21.78
CA LEU A 234 9.52 -12.05 21.90
C LEU A 234 9.79 -10.56 21.68
N GLN A 235 9.29 -10.01 20.58
CA GLN A 235 9.49 -8.60 20.26
C GLN A 235 8.91 -7.66 21.33
N VAL A 236 7.75 -8.00 21.88
CA VAL A 236 7.07 -7.23 22.94
C VAL A 236 7.95 -7.04 24.19
N GLN A 237 8.81 -7.99 24.52
CA GLN A 237 9.71 -7.89 25.69
C GLN A 237 10.76 -6.78 25.57
N THR A 238 11.04 -6.31 24.36
CA THR A 238 12.03 -5.25 24.11
C THR A 238 11.41 -3.85 24.20
N LEU A 239 10.11 -3.74 24.46
CA LEU A 239 9.39 -2.48 24.45
C LEU A 239 9.32 -1.82 25.83
N PRO A 240 9.23 -0.48 25.89
CA PRO A 240 8.89 0.23 27.13
C PRO A 240 7.59 -0.30 27.76
N ALA A 241 7.53 -0.28 29.09
CA ALA A 241 6.47 -0.92 29.88
C ALA A 241 5.04 -0.59 29.42
N HIS A 242 4.76 0.66 29.07
CA HIS A 242 3.42 1.07 28.62
C HIS A 242 3.02 0.42 27.29
N HIS A 243 3.95 0.30 26.33
CA HIS A 243 3.72 -0.42 25.08
C HIS A 243 3.64 -1.93 25.30
N GLN A 244 4.50 -2.46 26.17
CA GLN A 244 4.51 -3.87 26.52
C GLN A 244 3.16 -4.30 27.10
N ARG A 245 2.62 -3.59 28.10
CA ARG A 245 1.31 -3.86 28.70
C ARG A 245 0.18 -3.92 27.66
N ASN A 246 0.15 -2.95 26.74
CA ASN A 246 -0.87 -2.91 25.69
C ASN A 246 -0.75 -4.10 24.72
N ALA A 247 0.47 -4.46 24.33
CA ALA A 247 0.70 -5.58 23.43
C ALA A 247 0.41 -6.93 24.10
N LEU A 248 0.81 -7.12 25.36
CA LEU A 248 0.52 -8.33 26.15
C LEU A 248 -0.99 -8.52 26.33
N ARG A 249 -1.75 -7.46 26.62
CA ARG A 249 -3.22 -7.52 26.67
C ARG A 249 -3.80 -7.97 25.33
N GLY A 250 -3.27 -7.45 24.24
CA GLY A 250 -3.66 -7.86 22.89
C GLY A 250 -3.39 -9.36 22.63
N LEU A 251 -2.20 -9.85 23.00
CA LEU A 251 -1.82 -11.26 22.86
C LEU A 251 -2.68 -12.17 23.71
N ALA A 252 -2.98 -11.79 24.96
CA ALA A 252 -3.85 -12.54 25.85
C ALA A 252 -5.23 -12.78 25.21
N GLY A 253 -5.80 -11.75 24.57
CA GLY A 253 -7.05 -11.86 23.81
C GLY A 253 -6.98 -12.76 22.57
N LYS A 254 -5.79 -13.22 22.16
CA LYS A 254 -5.57 -14.12 21.02
C LYS A 254 -5.20 -15.55 21.41
N ILE A 255 -4.98 -15.86 22.69
CA ILE A 255 -4.62 -17.22 23.15
C ILE A 255 -5.65 -18.25 22.68
N ARG A 256 -6.95 -17.95 22.78
CA ARG A 256 -8.04 -18.84 22.33
C ARG A 256 -8.04 -19.14 20.82
N ARG A 257 -7.19 -18.46 20.03
CA ARG A 257 -7.02 -18.71 18.59
C ARG A 257 -5.87 -19.66 18.28
N LEU A 258 -5.05 -20.01 19.28
CA LEU A 258 -3.98 -20.99 19.15
C LEU A 258 -4.54 -22.43 19.23
N PRO A 259 -3.82 -23.43 18.70
CA PRO A 259 -4.09 -24.84 18.97
C PRO A 259 -4.21 -25.11 20.47
N VAL A 260 -5.13 -26.00 20.86
CA VAL A 260 -5.52 -26.22 22.27
C VAL A 260 -4.32 -26.57 23.16
N ASP A 261 -3.46 -27.45 22.68
CA ASP A 261 -2.21 -27.88 23.31
C ASP A 261 -1.21 -26.73 23.53
N GLN A 262 -1.40 -25.60 22.84
CA GLN A 262 -0.51 -24.44 22.89
C GLN A 262 -1.08 -23.27 23.72
N GLN A 263 -2.33 -23.37 24.19
CA GLN A 263 -2.98 -22.29 24.93
C GLN A 263 -2.42 -22.13 26.35
N ALA A 264 -2.24 -23.25 27.07
CA ALA A 264 -1.66 -23.26 28.41
C ALA A 264 -0.21 -22.69 28.44
N PRO A 265 0.73 -23.17 27.60
CA PRO A 265 2.09 -22.61 27.59
C PRO A 265 2.12 -21.13 27.17
N ALA A 266 1.27 -20.71 26.23
CA ALA A 266 1.14 -19.30 25.86
C ALA A 266 0.65 -18.44 27.03
N THR A 267 -0.32 -18.94 27.80
CA THR A 267 -0.84 -18.24 29.00
C THR A 267 0.24 -18.07 30.05
N ALA A 268 0.95 -19.15 30.40
CA ALA A 268 2.03 -19.12 31.39
C ALA A 268 3.13 -18.12 30.99
N ARG A 269 3.51 -18.09 29.70
CA ARG A 269 4.47 -17.11 29.18
C ARG A 269 4.00 -15.67 29.35
N LEU A 270 2.76 -15.34 28.98
CA LEU A 270 2.27 -13.97 29.12
C LEU A 270 2.17 -13.55 30.59
N GLN A 271 1.80 -14.47 31.49
CA GLN A 271 1.80 -14.22 32.93
C GLN A 271 3.20 -13.91 33.46
N GLN A 272 4.21 -14.69 33.06
CA GLN A 272 5.60 -14.44 33.44
C GLN A 272 6.09 -13.07 32.94
N GLN A 273 5.79 -12.73 31.68
CA GLN A 273 6.15 -11.42 31.12
C GLN A 273 5.42 -10.26 31.82
N ALA A 274 4.16 -10.46 32.21
CA ALA A 274 3.39 -9.47 32.95
C ALA A 274 3.89 -9.30 34.40
N ALA A 275 4.35 -10.37 35.05
CA ALA A 275 4.92 -10.32 36.38
C ALA A 275 6.27 -9.58 36.39
N ALA A 276 7.12 -9.83 35.39
CA ALA A 276 8.40 -9.11 35.24
C ALA A 276 8.20 -7.59 35.10
N LEU A 277 7.11 -7.15 34.46
CA LEU A 277 6.74 -5.74 34.33
C LEU A 277 6.27 -5.05 35.63
N LEU A 278 5.98 -5.81 36.68
CA LEU A 278 5.62 -5.27 37.99
C LEU A 278 6.83 -5.17 38.92
N GLN A 279 7.94 -5.85 38.57
CA GLN A 279 9.14 -5.94 39.40
C GLN A 279 10.24 -4.94 38.97
N GLY A 280 10.16 -4.40 37.75
CA GLY A 280 11.07 -3.37 37.23
C GLY A 280 10.35 -2.06 36.98
#